data_AF-F1LDQ6-F1
#
_entry.id   AF-F1LDQ6-F1
#
_cell.length_a   1.000
_cell.length_b   1.000
_cell.length_c   1.000
_cell.angle_alpha   90.00
_cell.angle_beta   90.00
_cell.angle_gamma   90.00
#
_symmetry.space_group_name_H-M   'P 1'
#
loop_
_entity.id
_entity.type
_entity.pdbx_description
1 polymer ?
#
loop_
_entity_poly.entity_id
_entity_poly.type
_entity_poly.pdbx_seq_one_letter_code
_entity_poly.pdbx_strand_id
1 'polypeptide(L)'
;MHLTRAYSAFGNGGVMVTPHIIKSITDADTGEVIYKDTEDKNLAIKQVIKPETAATVVNEMVNAVTYQEGLPNRRATGYLADGGAVPLAIKTGTAEIAGAGGYSKSGEEISSYATIAPANDPRFFMYTVLVNPQANYLDFLGTLVKNIANKTTNYLTKKSNGMVVEKNTYRTYLGDYTNSPMNEVVQELKAQGLQVTTLGEGNVVKQFPEPNQVISNNQQIILRGDGQVDPQKLVGKSVGEARGIC
;
A
#
# COMPACT_ATOMS: atom_id res chain seq x y z
N MET A 1 12.06 -18.17 -2.21
CA MET A 1 10.93 -17.65 -3.00
C MET A 1 9.56 -17.73 -2.31
N HIS A 2 9.39 -18.47 -1.21
CA HIS A 2 8.08 -18.58 -0.54
C HIS A 2 7.51 -17.23 -0.08
N LEU A 3 8.35 -16.33 0.46
CA LEU A 3 7.91 -14.99 0.87
C LEU A 3 7.42 -14.18 -0.33
N THR A 4 8.18 -14.14 -1.43
CA THR A 4 7.75 -13.49 -2.68
C THR A 4 6.39 -13.98 -3.15
N ARG A 5 6.18 -15.30 -3.11
CA ARG A 5 4.89 -15.92 -3.46
C ARG A 5 3.78 -15.53 -2.49
N ALA A 6 4.02 -15.53 -1.18
CA ALA A 6 3.02 -15.12 -0.19
C ALA A 6 2.64 -13.63 -0.34
N TYR A 7 3.63 -12.74 -0.43
CA TYR A 7 3.40 -11.29 -0.58
C TYR A 7 2.76 -10.91 -1.91
N SER A 8 2.91 -11.74 -2.95
CA SER A 8 2.19 -11.54 -4.20
C SER A 8 0.67 -11.50 -4.01
N ALA A 9 0.13 -12.27 -3.06
CA ALA A 9 -1.30 -12.26 -2.78
C ALA A 9 -1.76 -10.91 -2.23
N PHE A 10 -0.93 -10.21 -1.45
CA PHE A 10 -1.30 -8.90 -0.91
C PHE A 10 -1.30 -7.82 -2.02
N GLY A 11 -0.28 -7.82 -2.87
CA GLY A 11 -0.18 -6.87 -3.98
C GLY A 11 -1.16 -7.17 -5.14
N ASN A 12 -1.61 -8.41 -5.29
CA ASN A 12 -2.40 -8.86 -6.44
C ASN A 12 -3.85 -9.23 -6.06
N GLY A 13 -4.51 -8.39 -5.26
CA GLY A 13 -5.94 -8.54 -4.96
C GLY A 13 -6.33 -9.88 -4.31
N GLY A 14 -5.42 -10.51 -3.56
CA GLY A 14 -5.62 -11.78 -2.88
C GLY A 14 -5.26 -13.03 -3.69
N VAL A 15 -4.78 -12.85 -4.92
CA VAL A 15 -4.36 -13.92 -5.83
C VAL A 15 -2.87 -14.23 -5.62
N MET A 16 -2.58 -15.42 -5.14
CA MET A 16 -1.21 -15.92 -5.05
C MET A 16 -0.73 -16.38 -6.43
N VAL A 17 0.44 -15.87 -6.86
CA VAL A 17 1.07 -16.27 -8.14
C VAL A 17 2.34 -17.08 -7.91
N THR A 18 2.70 -17.89 -8.89
CA THR A 18 3.98 -18.59 -8.91
C THR A 18 5.04 -17.65 -9.51
N PRO A 19 6.18 -17.38 -8.84
CA PRO A 19 7.24 -16.57 -9.43
C PRO A 19 7.93 -17.29 -10.60
N HIS A 20 8.07 -16.62 -11.75
CA HIS A 20 8.76 -17.12 -12.93
C HIS A 20 10.05 -16.32 -13.20
N ILE A 21 11.10 -17.03 -13.63
CA ILE A 21 12.40 -16.42 -14.00
C ILE A 21 12.62 -16.48 -15.52
N ILE A 22 12.16 -17.55 -16.17
CA ILE A 22 12.36 -17.79 -17.60
C ILE A 22 11.13 -17.28 -18.36
N LYS A 23 11.30 -16.24 -19.19
CA LYS A 23 10.21 -15.71 -20.03
C LYS A 23 9.96 -16.54 -21.28
N SER A 24 11.03 -16.98 -21.94
CA SER A 24 10.97 -17.86 -23.12
C SER A 24 12.32 -18.54 -23.32
N ILE A 25 12.29 -19.71 -23.95
CA ILE A 25 13.46 -20.39 -24.47
C ILE A 25 13.26 -20.49 -25.98
N THR A 26 14.26 -20.04 -26.72
CA THR A 26 14.25 -20.04 -28.19
C THR A 26 15.44 -20.87 -28.64
N ASP A 27 15.17 -21.80 -29.54
CA ASP A 27 16.20 -22.59 -30.21
C ASP A 27 17.08 -21.67 -31.06
N ALA A 28 18.39 -21.74 -30.87
CA ALA A 28 19.32 -20.83 -31.52
C ALA A 28 19.56 -21.17 -33.00
N ASP A 29 19.35 -22.42 -33.41
CA ASP A 29 19.60 -22.91 -34.76
C ASP A 29 18.37 -22.72 -35.65
N THR A 30 17.17 -22.98 -35.11
CA THR A 30 15.90 -22.90 -35.86
C THR A 30 15.16 -21.57 -35.65
N GLY A 31 15.48 -20.83 -34.58
CA GLY A 31 14.73 -19.65 -34.16
C GLY A 31 13.35 -19.97 -33.54
N GLU A 32 13.03 -21.24 -33.32
CA GLU A 32 11.74 -21.68 -32.79
C GLU A 32 11.63 -21.41 -31.27
N VAL A 33 10.48 -20.89 -30.83
CA VAL A 33 10.19 -20.71 -29.39
C VAL A 33 9.74 -22.05 -28.80
N ILE A 34 10.67 -22.79 -28.21
CA ILE A 34 10.42 -24.11 -27.61
C ILE A 34 9.78 -24.04 -26.22
N TYR A 35 9.92 -22.91 -25.53
CA TYR A 35 9.20 -22.62 -24.29
C TYR A 35 8.83 -21.14 -24.26
N LYS A 36 7.61 -20.85 -23.80
CA LYS A 36 7.17 -19.50 -23.50
C LYS A 36 6.37 -19.54 -22.22
N ASP A 37 6.73 -18.66 -21.30
CA ASP A 37 5.94 -18.42 -20.11
C ASP A 37 4.66 -17.70 -20.54
N THR A 38 3.58 -18.46 -20.62
CA THR A 38 2.24 -17.95 -20.87
C THR A 38 1.51 -17.96 -19.52
N GLU A 39 0.89 -16.84 -19.17
CA GLU A 39 0.19 -16.64 -17.88
C GLU A 39 -0.78 -17.80 -17.53
N ASP A 40 -1.31 -18.50 -18.53
CA ASP A 40 -2.25 -19.62 -18.36
C ASP A 40 -1.64 -20.98 -17.98
N LYS A 41 -0.34 -21.23 -18.19
CA LYS A 41 0.19 -22.62 -18.14
C LYS A 41 0.71 -23.07 -16.78
N ASN A 42 0.89 -22.17 -15.83
CA ASN A 42 1.55 -22.49 -14.57
C ASN A 42 0.62 -22.37 -13.36
N LEU A 43 -0.11 -23.47 -13.12
CA LEU A 43 -0.48 -23.99 -11.80
C LEU A 43 -0.88 -22.93 -10.74
N ALA A 44 -2.19 -22.78 -10.59
CA ALA A 44 -2.89 -22.20 -9.43
C ALA A 44 -2.64 -20.70 -9.19
N ILE A 45 -3.13 -19.86 -10.11
CA ILE A 45 -3.78 -18.60 -9.74
C ILE A 45 -4.83 -18.95 -8.68
N LYS A 46 -4.46 -18.86 -7.41
CA LYS A 46 -5.31 -19.25 -6.29
C LYS A 46 -5.66 -17.99 -5.53
N GLN A 47 -6.95 -17.66 -5.51
CA GLN A 47 -7.48 -16.71 -4.54
C GLN A 47 -7.28 -17.33 -3.15
N VAL A 48 -6.34 -16.80 -2.37
CA VAL A 48 -6.02 -17.33 -1.03
C VAL A 48 -6.61 -16.48 0.08
N ILE A 49 -6.90 -15.20 -0.21
CA ILE A 49 -7.60 -14.26 0.66
C ILE A 49 -8.54 -13.42 -0.19
N LYS A 50 -9.55 -12.77 0.39
CA LYS A 50 -10.45 -11.90 -0.38
C LYS A 50 -9.73 -10.62 -0.87
N PRO A 51 -10.15 -10.02 -1.99
CA PRO A 51 -9.58 -8.75 -2.45
C PRO A 51 -9.62 -7.66 -1.39
N GLU A 52 -10.71 -7.57 -0.62
CA GLU A 52 -10.86 -6.58 0.45
C GLU A 52 -9.82 -6.82 1.56
N THR A 53 -9.62 -8.08 1.95
CA THR A 53 -8.58 -8.45 2.92
C THR A 53 -7.19 -8.10 2.42
N ALA A 54 -6.88 -8.36 1.14
CA ALA A 54 -5.58 -8.04 0.57
C ALA A 54 -5.30 -6.54 0.62
N ALA A 55 -6.28 -5.71 0.24
CA ALA A 55 -6.12 -4.27 0.26
C ALA A 55 -6.11 -3.70 1.69
N THR A 56 -6.85 -4.28 2.66
CA THR A 56 -6.67 -3.94 4.08
C THR A 56 -5.23 -4.21 4.54
N VAL A 57 -4.65 -5.36 4.20
CA VAL A 57 -3.26 -5.69 4.58
C VAL A 57 -2.26 -4.68 3.99
N VAL A 58 -2.43 -4.31 2.71
CA VAL A 58 -1.57 -3.30 2.06
C VAL A 58 -1.71 -1.93 2.75
N ASN A 59 -2.93 -1.52 3.12
CA ASN A 59 -3.16 -0.27 3.85
C ASN A 59 -2.52 -0.30 5.23
N GLU A 60 -2.63 -1.40 5.98
CA GLU A 60 -1.96 -1.53 7.27
C GLU A 60 -0.42 -1.51 7.13
N MET A 61 0.12 -2.02 6.03
CA MET A 61 1.55 -1.89 5.71
C MET A 61 1.95 -0.44 5.38
N VAL A 62 1.03 0.39 4.85
CA VAL A 62 1.25 1.85 4.71
C VAL A 62 1.18 2.51 6.08
N ASN A 63 0.19 2.17 6.90
CA ASN A 63 0.00 2.72 8.24
C ASN A 63 1.19 2.40 9.16
N ALA A 64 1.77 1.20 9.06
CA ALA A 64 2.98 0.84 9.79
C ALA A 64 4.18 1.74 9.46
N VAL A 65 4.18 2.35 8.27
CA VAL A 65 5.20 3.31 7.82
C VAL A 65 4.89 4.71 8.36
N THR A 66 3.64 5.16 8.25
CA THR A 66 3.19 6.52 8.59
C THR A 66 2.97 6.73 10.09
N TYR A 67 2.46 5.75 10.84
CA TYR A 67 2.22 5.86 12.29
C TYR A 67 3.53 5.99 13.10
N GLN A 68 4.69 5.72 12.50
CA GLN A 68 5.98 6.06 13.10
C GLN A 68 6.33 7.55 13.00
N GLU A 69 5.53 8.36 12.30
CA GLU A 69 5.61 9.83 12.34
C GLU A 69 5.14 10.33 13.72
N GLY A 70 6.10 10.56 14.63
CA GLY A 70 5.84 11.11 15.96
C GLY A 70 6.56 10.41 17.10
N LEU A 71 7.19 9.25 16.86
CA LEU A 71 7.98 8.55 17.88
C LEU A 71 9.49 8.90 17.78
N PRO A 72 10.21 9.05 18.90
CA PRO A 72 11.62 9.44 18.93
C PRO A 72 12.58 8.40 18.31
N ASN A 73 12.09 7.22 17.92
CA ASN A 73 12.85 6.15 17.27
C ASN A 73 12.43 6.00 15.79
N ARG A 74 12.85 6.97 14.96
CA ARG A 74 12.68 7.03 13.49
C ARG A 74 13.43 5.91 12.74
N ARG A 75 13.13 4.64 12.99
CA ARG A 75 14.07 3.56 12.65
C ARG A 75 14.06 3.06 11.19
N ALA A 76 13.37 3.72 10.26
CA ALA A 76 13.65 3.71 8.80
C ALA A 76 12.46 4.16 7.94
N THR A 77 11.24 3.96 8.42
CA THR A 77 10.02 4.16 7.62
C THR A 77 9.60 5.63 7.52
N GLY A 78 9.88 6.45 8.54
CA GLY A 78 9.62 7.89 8.52
C GLY A 78 10.39 8.67 7.44
N TYR A 79 11.50 8.13 6.90
CA TYR A 79 12.22 8.73 5.76
C TYR A 79 11.51 8.52 4.41
N LEU A 80 10.52 7.62 4.37
CA LEU A 80 9.78 7.23 3.17
C LEU A 80 8.49 8.03 2.99
N ALA A 81 8.00 8.67 4.06
CA ALA A 81 6.80 9.51 4.08
C ALA A 81 7.04 10.95 3.55
N ASP A 82 8.31 11.38 3.43
CA ASP A 82 8.65 12.73 2.97
C ASP A 82 8.37 12.92 1.45
N GLY A 83 7.17 13.42 1.17
CA GLY A 83 6.87 14.47 0.18
C GLY A 83 7.38 14.29 -1.25
N GLY A 84 6.93 13.25 -1.97
CA GLY A 84 7.09 13.14 -3.44
C GLY A 84 7.63 11.80 -3.97
N ALA A 85 7.81 10.82 -3.08
CA ALA A 85 8.20 9.46 -3.43
C ALA A 85 6.98 8.58 -3.77
N VAL A 86 7.21 7.54 -4.57
CA VAL A 86 6.23 6.48 -4.86
C VAL A 86 5.62 5.98 -3.55
N PRO A 87 4.29 5.81 -3.46
CA PRO A 87 3.65 5.30 -2.25
C PRO A 87 4.15 3.89 -1.93
N LEU A 88 4.61 3.65 -0.69
CA LEU A 88 5.18 2.35 -0.29
C LEU A 88 4.38 1.70 0.84
N ALA A 89 4.05 0.43 0.67
CA ALA A 89 3.53 -0.43 1.73
C ALA A 89 4.69 -1.30 2.21
N ILE A 90 5.09 -1.18 3.49
CA ILE A 90 6.29 -1.84 4.01
C ILE A 90 6.03 -2.56 5.31
N LYS A 91 6.59 -3.77 5.41
CA LYS A 91 6.77 -4.45 6.68
C LYS A 91 8.25 -4.70 6.96
N THR A 92 8.70 -4.23 8.12
CA THR A 92 10.01 -4.57 8.68
C THR A 92 9.97 -5.92 9.40
N GLY A 93 11.06 -6.67 9.32
CA GLY A 93 11.26 -7.91 10.06
C GLY A 93 12.66 -7.97 10.66
N THR A 94 12.73 -8.29 11.94
CA THR A 94 13.98 -8.52 12.68
C THR A 94 13.90 -9.93 13.24
N ALA A 95 14.73 -10.83 12.71
CA ALA A 95 14.74 -12.23 13.10
C ALA A 95 16.06 -12.60 13.79
N GLU A 96 15.96 -13.35 14.88
CA GLU A 96 17.12 -13.93 15.56
C GLU A 96 17.77 -15.00 14.68
N ILE A 97 19.10 -15.10 14.75
CA ILE A 97 19.88 -16.12 14.02
C ILE A 97 19.99 -17.36 14.90
N ALA A 98 19.82 -18.56 14.32
CA ALA A 98 20.01 -19.81 15.07
C ALA A 98 21.50 -20.07 15.38
N GLY A 99 21.79 -20.46 16.61
CA GLY A 99 23.11 -20.82 17.11
C GLY A 99 23.14 -22.24 17.69
N ALA A 100 24.26 -22.62 18.30
CA ALA A 100 24.40 -23.93 18.95
C ALA A 100 23.51 -24.00 20.20
N GLY A 101 22.41 -24.76 20.12
CA GLY A 101 21.51 -25.00 21.26
C GLY A 101 20.51 -23.89 21.57
N GLY A 102 20.33 -22.91 20.68
CA GLY A 102 19.42 -21.78 20.89
C GLY A 102 19.59 -20.71 19.82
N TYR A 103 19.28 -19.46 20.14
CA TYR A 103 19.65 -18.32 19.29
C TYR A 103 21.12 -17.95 19.44
N SER A 104 21.67 -17.29 18.42
CA SER A 104 23.06 -16.87 18.38
C SER A 104 23.31 -15.67 19.32
N LYS A 105 24.54 -15.16 19.33
CA LYS A 105 24.96 -14.17 20.34
C LYS A 105 24.15 -12.87 20.22
N SER A 106 23.95 -12.21 21.36
CA SER A 106 23.28 -10.91 21.44
C SER A 106 23.91 -9.90 20.46
N GLY A 107 23.08 -9.33 19.58
CA GLY A 107 23.48 -8.38 18.55
C GLY A 107 23.53 -8.94 17.12
N GLU A 108 23.42 -10.25 16.94
CA GLU A 108 23.30 -10.87 15.62
C GLU A 108 21.82 -11.00 15.21
N GLU A 109 21.47 -10.44 14.06
CA GLU A 109 20.08 -10.49 13.55
C GLU A 109 20.04 -10.54 12.02
N ILE A 110 18.91 -11.02 11.50
CA ILE A 110 18.52 -10.84 10.11
C ILE A 110 17.51 -9.71 10.05
N SER A 111 17.88 -8.62 9.39
CA SER A 111 16.99 -7.48 9.18
C SER A 111 16.43 -7.50 7.76
N SER A 112 15.12 -7.33 7.62
CA SER A 112 14.46 -7.44 6.32
C SER A 112 13.31 -6.47 6.12
N TYR A 113 13.08 -6.10 4.86
CA TYR A 113 12.06 -5.17 4.41
C TYR A 113 11.27 -5.86 3.30
N ALA A 114 9.98 -6.08 3.53
CA ALA A 114 9.04 -6.51 2.52
C ALA A 114 8.28 -5.28 2.03
N THR A 115 8.47 -4.91 0.76
CA THR A 115 7.96 -3.68 0.17
C THR A 115 7.07 -3.98 -1.03
N ILE A 116 5.84 -3.49 -0.99
CA ILE A 116 4.92 -3.46 -2.13
C ILE A 116 4.85 -2.01 -2.62
N ALA A 117 5.02 -1.84 -3.93
CA ALA A 117 5.05 -0.52 -4.53
C ALA A 117 4.54 -0.52 -5.98
N PRO A 118 3.93 0.58 -6.44
CA PRO A 118 3.22 1.58 -5.62
C PRO A 118 2.18 0.95 -4.68
N ALA A 119 1.98 1.47 -3.46
CA ALA A 119 1.04 0.87 -2.50
C ALA A 119 -0.42 0.93 -2.98
N ASN A 120 -0.75 1.97 -3.73
CA ASN A 120 -2.09 2.24 -4.27
C ASN A 120 -2.44 1.46 -5.53
N ASP A 121 -1.44 1.12 -6.32
CA ASP A 121 -1.54 0.29 -7.53
C ASP A 121 -0.30 -0.60 -7.56
N PRO A 122 -0.27 -1.72 -6.81
CA PRO A 122 0.90 -2.58 -6.71
C PRO A 122 1.38 -3.09 -8.07
N ARG A 123 2.60 -2.69 -8.46
CA ARG A 123 3.22 -3.11 -9.73
C ARG A 123 4.42 -4.02 -9.54
N PHE A 124 5.04 -3.98 -8.37
CA PHE A 124 6.14 -4.86 -8.02
C PHE A 124 6.21 -5.07 -6.51
N PHE A 125 6.88 -6.17 -6.16
CA PHE A 125 7.26 -6.51 -4.81
C PHE A 125 8.78 -6.58 -4.71
N MET A 126 9.33 -6.11 -3.59
CA MET A 126 10.75 -6.15 -3.29
C MET A 126 10.94 -6.71 -1.88
N TYR A 127 11.83 -7.69 -1.74
CA TYR A 127 12.25 -8.22 -0.46
C TYR A 127 13.74 -8.00 -0.27
N THR A 128 14.11 -7.17 0.70
CA THR A 128 15.50 -6.84 1.01
C THR A 128 15.88 -7.51 2.33
N VAL A 129 17.05 -8.13 2.39
CA VAL A 129 17.54 -8.86 3.58
C VAL A 129 18.99 -8.48 3.82
N LEU A 130 19.33 -8.11 5.05
CA LEU A 130 20.70 -8.02 5.55
C LEU A 130 20.89 -9.05 6.65
N VAL A 131 21.98 -9.80 6.56
CA VAL A 131 22.37 -10.81 7.55
C VAL A 131 23.51 -10.22 8.38
N ASN A 132 23.31 -10.20 9.70
CA ASN A 132 24.24 -9.65 10.68
C ASN A 132 24.79 -8.25 10.29
N PRO A 133 23.91 -7.28 9.99
CA PRO A 133 24.34 -5.97 9.58
C PRO A 133 25.09 -5.24 10.72
N GLN A 134 26.11 -4.47 10.34
CA GLN A 134 26.85 -3.61 11.28
C GLN A 134 26.03 -2.37 11.66
N ALA A 135 26.51 -1.55 12.60
CA ALA A 135 25.79 -0.39 13.13
C ALA A 135 25.27 0.57 12.03
N ASN A 136 24.12 1.21 12.31
CA ASN A 136 23.45 2.22 11.46
C ASN A 136 22.91 1.71 10.09
N TYR A 137 22.70 0.42 9.93
CA TYR A 137 22.23 -0.17 8.66
C TYR A 137 20.78 0.22 8.28
N LEU A 138 19.97 0.66 9.25
CA LEU A 138 18.55 0.95 9.05
C LEU A 138 18.31 2.14 8.10
N ASP A 139 19.10 3.20 8.23
CA ASP A 139 19.05 4.36 7.34
C ASP A 139 19.49 4.00 5.91
N PHE A 140 20.51 3.15 5.80
CA PHE A 140 20.95 2.60 4.53
C PHE A 140 19.84 1.79 3.85
N LEU A 141 19.17 0.90 4.60
CA LEU A 141 18.06 0.10 4.08
C LEU A 141 16.88 0.96 3.62
N GLY A 142 16.46 1.94 4.43
CA GLY A 142 15.41 2.88 4.06
C GLY A 142 15.75 3.61 2.76
N THR A 143 16.97 4.13 2.65
CA THR A 143 17.45 4.85 1.46
C THR A 143 17.51 3.95 0.22
N LEU A 144 18.02 2.73 0.37
CA LEU A 144 18.10 1.74 -0.71
C LEU A 144 16.70 1.41 -1.24
N VAL A 145 15.77 1.10 -0.33
CA VAL A 145 14.38 0.76 -0.65
C VAL A 145 13.69 1.91 -1.40
N LYS A 146 13.82 3.15 -0.89
CA LYS A 146 13.27 4.36 -1.54
C LYS A 146 13.79 4.52 -2.96
N ASN A 147 15.09 4.40 -3.15
CA ASN A 147 15.74 4.61 -4.43
C ASN A 147 15.36 3.54 -5.47
N ILE A 148 15.33 2.27 -5.07
CA ILE A 148 14.90 1.18 -5.95
C ILE A 148 13.44 1.39 -6.32
N ALA A 149 12.56 1.66 -5.34
CA ALA A 149 11.13 1.81 -5.62
C ALA A 149 10.83 2.97 -6.57
N ASN A 150 11.48 4.12 -6.37
CA ASN A 150 11.35 5.28 -7.26
C ASN A 150 11.86 4.98 -8.68
N LYS A 151 13.06 4.38 -8.81
CA LYS A 151 13.62 4.04 -10.12
C LYS A 151 12.77 3.02 -10.87
N THR A 152 12.35 1.96 -10.20
CA THR A 152 11.51 0.89 -10.78
C THR A 152 10.16 1.43 -11.22
N THR A 153 9.49 2.22 -10.38
CA THR A 153 8.20 2.82 -10.75
C THR A 153 8.33 3.74 -11.95
N ASN A 154 9.34 4.63 -11.96
CA ASN A 154 9.58 5.51 -13.12
C ASN A 154 9.86 4.72 -14.40
N TYR A 155 10.58 3.60 -14.31
CA TYR A 155 10.81 2.71 -15.46
C TYR A 155 9.50 2.08 -15.96
N LEU A 156 8.68 1.56 -15.04
CA LEU A 156 7.38 0.94 -15.37
C LEU A 156 6.39 1.95 -15.97
N THR A 157 6.34 3.18 -15.46
CA THR A 157 5.52 4.29 -15.99
C THR A 157 5.94 4.69 -17.40
N LYS A 158 7.27 4.78 -17.67
CA LYS A 158 7.76 5.14 -19.01
C LYS A 158 7.49 4.05 -20.05
N LYS A 159 7.60 2.78 -19.65
CA LYS A 159 7.40 1.63 -20.54
C LYS A 159 5.93 1.40 -20.93
N SER A 160 4.98 1.89 -20.13
CA SER A 160 3.54 1.65 -20.31
C SER A 160 2.82 2.68 -21.20
N ASN A 161 3.53 3.54 -21.95
CA ASN A 161 2.92 4.56 -22.81
C ASN A 161 1.89 5.47 -22.09
N GLY A 162 2.20 5.89 -20.87
CA GLY A 162 1.39 6.89 -20.17
C GLY A 162 0.30 6.34 -19.24
N MET A 163 0.42 5.12 -18.71
CA MET A 163 -0.22 4.87 -17.40
C MET A 163 0.44 5.81 -16.39
N VAL A 164 -0.20 6.94 -16.14
CA VAL A 164 0.15 7.85 -15.05
C VAL A 164 0.02 7.04 -13.77
N VAL A 165 1.15 6.54 -13.27
CA VAL A 165 1.23 6.16 -11.86
C VAL A 165 1.17 7.48 -11.12
N GLU A 166 -0.03 7.90 -10.74
CA GLU A 166 -0.22 9.11 -9.97
C GLU A 166 0.63 8.99 -8.71
N LYS A 167 1.66 9.82 -8.63
CA LYS A 167 2.73 9.72 -7.65
C LYS A 167 2.27 9.83 -6.20
N ASN A 168 1.01 10.23 -5.94
CA ASN A 168 0.55 10.63 -4.62
C ASN A 168 -0.85 10.12 -4.22
N THR A 169 -1.53 9.28 -5.00
CA THR A 169 -2.91 8.84 -4.67
C THR A 169 -2.97 7.52 -3.94
N TYR A 170 -2.84 7.50 -2.61
CA TYR A 170 -3.07 6.27 -1.83
C TYR A 170 -4.54 5.87 -1.89
N ARG A 171 -4.83 4.61 -2.24
CA ARG A 171 -6.18 4.05 -2.30
C ARG A 171 -6.50 3.33 -0.99
N THR A 172 -7.34 3.89 -0.14
CA THR A 172 -7.80 3.27 1.10
C THR A 172 -9.27 2.88 1.01
N TYR A 173 -9.72 1.93 1.83
CA TYR A 173 -11.16 1.70 2.00
C TYR A 173 -11.72 2.73 2.94
N LEU A 174 -12.81 3.39 2.53
CA LEU A 174 -13.56 4.24 3.44
C LEU A 174 -14.40 3.37 4.37
N GLY A 175 -14.20 3.53 5.69
CA GLY A 175 -15.02 2.87 6.70
C GLY A 175 -16.49 3.28 6.64
N ASP A 176 -17.35 2.51 7.29
CA ASP A 176 -18.72 2.95 7.59
C ASP A 176 -18.70 3.74 8.90
N TYR A 177 -19.00 5.02 8.80
CA TYR A 177 -19.03 5.97 9.90
C TYR A 177 -20.46 6.34 10.30
N THR A 178 -21.47 5.70 9.71
CA THR A 178 -22.88 5.98 10.02
C THR A 178 -23.15 5.71 11.51
N ASN A 179 -23.83 6.65 12.18
CA ASN A 179 -24.09 6.71 13.62
C ASN A 179 -22.89 7.03 14.51
N SER A 180 -21.70 7.23 13.97
CA SER A 180 -20.53 7.64 14.76
C SER A 180 -20.53 9.16 15.04
N PRO A 181 -19.94 9.60 16.17
CA PRO A 181 -19.79 11.02 16.48
C PRO A 181 -18.94 11.74 15.43
N MET A 182 -19.49 12.79 14.78
CA MET A 182 -18.83 13.41 13.63
C MET A 182 -17.50 14.09 13.98
N ASN A 183 -17.35 14.58 15.20
CA ASN A 183 -16.07 15.14 15.68
C ASN A 183 -14.95 14.10 15.72
N GLU A 184 -15.23 12.88 16.18
CA GLU A 184 -14.26 11.78 16.26
C GLU A 184 -13.88 11.31 14.85
N VAL A 185 -14.87 11.11 13.98
CA VAL A 185 -14.66 10.68 12.59
C VAL A 185 -13.82 11.69 11.81
N VAL A 186 -14.08 12.99 11.97
CA VAL A 186 -13.29 14.03 11.31
C VAL A 186 -11.84 14.02 11.78
N GLN A 187 -11.58 13.79 13.07
CA GLN A 187 -10.23 13.70 13.60
C GLN A 187 -9.50 12.47 13.04
N GLU A 188 -10.15 11.32 13.02
CA GLU A 188 -9.62 10.07 12.47
C GLU A 188 -9.25 10.22 10.98
N LEU A 189 -10.18 10.68 10.16
CA LEU A 189 -9.98 10.82 8.72
C LEU A 189 -8.93 11.89 8.37
N LYS A 190 -8.88 13.01 9.12
CA LYS A 190 -7.82 14.00 8.94
C LYS A 190 -6.46 13.48 9.37
N ALA A 191 -6.38 12.63 10.40
CA ALA A 191 -5.15 11.97 10.80
C ALA A 191 -4.64 10.99 9.74
N GLN A 192 -5.54 10.41 8.93
CA GLN A 192 -5.21 9.63 7.74
C GLN A 192 -4.82 10.51 6.52
N GLY A 193 -4.78 11.83 6.66
CA GLY A 193 -4.44 12.76 5.58
C GLY A 193 -5.56 12.99 4.57
N LEU A 194 -6.80 12.62 4.90
CA LEU A 194 -7.97 12.73 4.01
C LEU A 194 -8.62 14.12 4.12
N GLN A 195 -9.17 14.60 3.00
CA GLN A 195 -9.88 15.88 2.95
C GLN A 195 -11.35 15.68 3.33
N VAL A 196 -11.75 16.14 4.52
CA VAL A 196 -13.10 15.95 5.05
C VAL A 196 -13.88 17.26 5.08
N THR A 197 -15.13 17.22 4.61
CA THR A 197 -16.09 18.32 4.71
C THR A 197 -17.32 17.85 5.47
N THR A 198 -17.76 18.66 6.44
CA THR A 198 -18.92 18.35 7.27
C THR A 198 -20.11 19.23 6.94
N LEU A 199 -21.29 18.61 6.94
CA LEU A 199 -22.58 19.24 6.75
C LEU A 199 -23.49 18.90 7.94
N GLY A 200 -23.85 19.90 8.75
CA GLY A 200 -24.58 19.67 10.00
C GLY A 200 -23.67 19.29 11.17
N GLU A 201 -24.28 18.81 12.25
CA GLU A 201 -23.63 18.50 13.53
C GLU A 201 -24.10 17.14 14.07
N GLY A 202 -23.60 16.71 15.22
CA GLY A 202 -24.01 15.45 15.85
C GLY A 202 -23.39 14.20 15.23
N ASN A 203 -24.19 13.14 15.10
CA ASN A 203 -23.73 11.87 14.54
C ASN A 203 -23.82 11.89 13.02
N VAL A 204 -22.96 11.10 12.35
CA VAL A 204 -23.00 10.96 10.90
C VAL A 204 -24.26 10.19 10.49
N VAL A 205 -25.11 10.82 9.68
CA VAL A 205 -26.33 10.24 9.09
C VAL A 205 -26.08 9.70 7.68
N LYS A 206 -25.23 10.40 6.90
CA LYS A 206 -24.81 9.99 5.56
C LYS A 206 -23.34 10.31 5.35
N GLN A 207 -22.67 9.51 4.54
CA GLN A 207 -21.30 9.76 4.09
C GLN A 207 -21.20 9.64 2.57
N PHE A 208 -20.26 10.37 1.99
CA PHE A 208 -19.86 10.21 0.60
C PHE A 208 -18.34 10.26 0.50
N PRO A 209 -17.68 9.34 -0.22
CA PRO A 209 -18.23 8.15 -0.89
C PRO A 209 -18.94 7.16 0.04
N GLU A 210 -19.67 6.21 -0.56
CA GLU A 210 -20.33 5.14 0.18
C GLU A 210 -19.33 4.30 1.00
N PRO A 211 -19.76 3.66 2.10
CA PRO A 211 -18.90 2.75 2.85
C PRO A 211 -18.30 1.65 1.98
N ASN A 212 -17.10 1.21 2.35
CA ASN A 212 -16.32 0.17 1.67
C ASN A 212 -15.93 0.49 0.22
N GLN A 213 -16.07 1.74 -0.21
CA GLN A 213 -15.52 2.20 -1.47
C GLN A 213 -14.01 2.44 -1.34
N VAL A 214 -13.29 2.16 -2.42
CA VAL A 214 -11.88 2.52 -2.54
C VAL A 214 -11.79 4.00 -2.85
N ILE A 215 -11.15 4.76 -1.96
CA ILE A 215 -11.00 6.20 -2.05
C ILE A 215 -9.53 6.60 -2.16
N SER A 216 -9.23 7.65 -2.91
CA SER A 216 -7.88 8.21 -2.94
C SER A 216 -7.65 9.25 -1.84
N ASN A 217 -6.42 9.43 -1.38
CA ASN A 217 -6.10 10.43 -0.33
C ASN A 217 -6.42 11.90 -0.70
N ASN A 218 -6.51 12.22 -1.99
CA ASN A 218 -6.96 13.52 -2.50
C ASN A 218 -8.49 13.57 -2.72
N GLN A 219 -9.20 12.47 -2.52
CA GLN A 219 -10.64 12.41 -2.67
C GLN A 219 -11.30 13.11 -1.48
N GLN A 220 -12.27 13.96 -1.80
CA GLN A 220 -13.04 14.65 -0.80
C GLN A 220 -14.05 13.68 -0.16
N ILE A 221 -14.02 13.59 1.17
CA ILE A 221 -15.02 12.90 1.96
C ILE A 221 -16.01 13.94 2.48
N ILE A 222 -17.30 13.66 2.31
CA ILE A 222 -18.37 14.50 2.82
C ILE A 222 -19.14 13.72 3.87
N LEU A 223 -19.21 14.26 5.08
CA LEU A 223 -20.00 13.70 6.17
C LEU A 223 -21.19 14.62 6.41
N ARG A 224 -22.39 14.04 6.43
CA ARG A 224 -23.62 14.74 6.80
C ARG A 224 -24.10 14.22 8.14
N GLY A 225 -24.28 15.13 9.10
CA GLY A 225 -24.97 14.84 10.35
C GLY A 225 -26.38 15.41 10.40
N ASP A 226 -26.89 15.53 11.63
CA ASP A 226 -28.20 16.07 11.93
C ASP A 226 -28.22 17.62 11.83
N GLY A 227 -29.37 18.18 11.45
CA GLY A 227 -29.60 19.62 11.35
C GLY A 227 -29.80 20.18 9.94
N GLN A 228 -30.00 21.50 9.85
CA GLN A 228 -30.15 22.22 8.59
C GLN A 228 -28.82 22.21 7.82
N VAL A 229 -28.82 21.67 6.60
CA VAL A 229 -27.66 21.71 5.70
C VAL A 229 -27.58 23.10 5.10
N ASP A 230 -26.48 23.81 5.37
CA ASP A 230 -26.19 25.08 4.70
C ASP A 230 -25.96 24.84 3.20
N PRO A 231 -26.87 25.31 2.31
CA PRO A 231 -26.76 25.08 0.88
C PRO A 231 -25.51 25.71 0.27
N GLN A 232 -24.93 26.74 0.90
CA GLN A 232 -23.70 27.38 0.42
C GLN A 232 -22.50 26.43 0.49
N LYS A 233 -22.50 25.46 1.42
CA LYS A 233 -21.45 24.44 1.53
C LYS A 233 -21.49 23.38 0.41
N LEU A 234 -22.57 23.35 -0.37
CA LEU A 234 -22.71 22.48 -1.55
C LEU A 234 -22.27 23.16 -2.85
N VAL A 235 -22.02 24.47 -2.84
CA VAL A 235 -21.59 25.21 -4.02
C VAL A 235 -20.20 24.75 -4.46
N GLY A 236 -20.06 24.36 -5.73
CA GLY A 236 -18.82 23.83 -6.30
C GLY A 236 -18.61 22.32 -6.10
N LYS A 237 -19.58 21.60 -5.51
CA LYS A 237 -19.60 20.14 -5.47
C LYS A 237 -20.20 19.55 -6.75
N SER A 238 -19.71 18.39 -7.15
CA SER A 238 -20.24 17.60 -8.25
C SER A 238 -21.66 17.08 -7.95
N VAL A 239 -22.38 16.72 -9.02
CA VAL A 239 -23.73 16.14 -8.91
C VAL A 239 -23.73 14.83 -8.13
N GLY A 240 -22.67 14.04 -8.22
CA GLY A 240 -22.52 12.79 -7.46
C GLY A 240 -22.37 13.04 -5.96
N GLU A 241 -21.51 13.98 -5.59
CA GLU A 241 -21.32 14.42 -4.20
C GLU A 241 -22.63 14.96 -3.61
N ALA A 242 -23.34 15.82 -4.34
CA ALA A 242 -24.62 16.37 -3.89
C ALA A 242 -25.72 15.30 -3.75
N ARG A 243 -25.75 14.29 -4.63
CA ARG A 243 -26.73 13.19 -4.54
C ARG A 243 -26.42 12.20 -3.42
N GLY A 244 -25.15 11.95 -3.12
CA GLY A 244 -24.76 11.02 -2.05
C GLY A 244 -25.16 11.52 -0.65
N ILE A 245 -25.25 12.85 -0.48
CA ILE A 245 -25.49 13.47 0.83
C ILE A 245 -26.89 14.08 0.98
N CYS A 246 -27.64 14.35 -0.08
CA CYS A 246 -29.05 14.80 -0.01
C CYS A 246 -29.97 13.59 0.21
#